data_AF-A0A8X8BEX7-F1
#
_entry.id   AF-A0A8X8BEX7-F1
#
_cell.length_a   1.000
_cell.length_b   1.000
_cell.length_c   1.000
_cell.angle_alpha   90.00
_cell.angle_beta   90.00
_cell.angle_gamma   90.00
#
_symmetry.space_group_name_H-M   'P 1'
#
loop_
_entity.id
_entity.type
_entity.pdbx_description
1 polymer ?
#
loop_
_entity_poly.entity_id
_entity_poly.type
_entity_poly.pdbx_seq_one_letter_code
_entity_poly.pdbx_strand_id
1 'polypeptide(L)'
;MCSMAKEDLLRKQVGDRSVCEYPFAVAGINITFMLIQMLGLESVKRRSIVGETFLRFLSVNESAFYILYCISFKLMDQQWLFKRVSYM
;
A
#
# COMPACT_ATOMS: atom_id res chain seq x y z
N MET A 1 -4.10 4.82 13.89
CA MET A 1 -4.33 5.35 12.52
C MET A 1 -4.34 4.24 11.44
N CYS A 2 -3.38 3.29 11.41
CA CYS A 2 -3.44 2.09 10.54
C CYS A 2 -4.54 1.07 10.93
N SER A 3 -4.94 0.96 12.21
CA SER A 3 -5.99 0.00 12.61
C SER A 3 -7.36 0.39 12.03
N MET A 4 -7.78 1.64 12.25
CA MET A 4 -9.04 2.19 11.74
C MET A 4 -9.13 2.08 10.20
N ALA A 5 -8.01 2.36 9.52
CA ALA A 5 -7.88 2.21 8.07
C ALA A 5 -8.32 0.84 7.54
N LYS A 6 -7.82 -0.21 8.21
CA LYS A 6 -8.06 -1.59 7.82
C LYS A 6 -9.50 -1.97 8.07
N GLU A 7 -10.08 -1.53 9.18
CA GLU A 7 -11.48 -1.80 9.51
C GLU A 7 -12.44 -1.09 8.55
N ASP A 8 -12.19 0.17 8.18
CA ASP A 8 -13.02 0.90 7.20
C ASP A 8 -13.00 0.23 5.82
N LEU A 9 -11.83 -0.25 5.40
CA LEU A 9 -11.63 -0.99 4.16
C LEU A 9 -12.33 -2.35 4.17
N LEU A 10 -12.15 -3.14 5.25
CA LEU A 10 -12.76 -4.46 5.41
C LEU A 10 -14.29 -4.35 5.52
N ARG A 11 -14.79 -3.33 6.21
CA ARG A 11 -16.22 -3.09 6.41
C ARG A 11 -16.88 -2.37 5.24
N LYS A 12 -16.14 -2.05 4.17
CA LYS A 12 -16.67 -1.44 2.95
C LYS A 12 -17.44 -0.12 3.22
N GLN A 13 -17.05 0.64 4.25
CA GLN A 13 -17.86 1.79 4.73
C GLN A 13 -17.78 3.03 3.82
N VAL A 14 -17.03 3.00 2.72
CA VAL A 14 -16.76 4.18 1.87
C VAL A 14 -16.95 3.87 0.38
N GLY A 15 -17.93 4.51 -0.27
CA GLY A 15 -18.17 4.42 -1.73
C GLY A 15 -19.18 3.33 -2.17
N ASP A 16 -19.65 3.38 -3.42
CA ASP A 16 -20.49 2.33 -4.01
C ASP A 16 -19.63 1.14 -4.44
N ARG A 17 -19.28 0.31 -3.45
CA ARG A 17 -18.33 -0.80 -3.61
C ARG A 17 -18.92 -2.00 -4.34
N SER A 18 -20.23 -2.04 -4.62
CA SER A 18 -20.90 -3.23 -5.16
C SER A 18 -20.48 -3.59 -6.60
N VAL A 19 -19.98 -2.61 -7.38
CA VAL A 19 -19.56 -2.79 -8.79
C VAL A 19 -18.06 -2.60 -9.00
N CYS A 20 -17.41 -1.77 -8.17
CA CYS A 20 -15.99 -1.42 -8.28
C CYS A 20 -15.15 -2.04 -7.15
N GLU A 21 -15.37 -3.33 -6.84
CA GLU A 21 -14.59 -4.00 -5.79
C GLU A 21 -13.12 -4.09 -6.18
N TYR A 22 -12.31 -3.25 -5.56
CA TYR A 22 -10.87 -3.41 -5.59
C TYR A 22 -10.52 -4.74 -4.89
N PRO A 23 -9.91 -5.72 -5.57
CA PRO A 23 -9.70 -7.04 -4.98
C PRO A 23 -8.64 -6.93 -3.89
N PHE A 24 -9.10 -6.88 -2.65
CA PHE A 24 -8.29 -6.53 -1.48
C PHE A 24 -6.99 -7.36 -1.39
N ALA A 25 -7.05 -8.65 -1.73
CA ALA A 25 -5.87 -9.52 -1.74
C ALA A 25 -4.89 -9.21 -2.88
N VAL A 26 -5.38 -9.06 -4.12
CA VAL A 26 -4.55 -8.75 -5.30
C VAL A 26 -3.93 -7.36 -5.18
N ALA A 27 -4.72 -6.40 -4.72
CA ALA A 27 -4.30 -5.06 -4.33
C ALA A 27 -3.12 -5.08 -3.36
N GLY A 28 -3.25 -5.83 -2.26
CA GLY A 28 -2.21 -5.93 -1.25
C GLY A 28 -0.91 -6.50 -1.80
N ILE A 29 -1.00 -7.55 -2.65
CA ILE A 29 0.16 -8.13 -3.32
C ILE A 29 0.81 -7.09 -4.25
N ASN A 30 0.03 -6.44 -5.12
CA ASN A 30 0.53 -5.44 -6.07
C ASN A 30 1.21 -4.26 -5.37
N ILE A 31 0.61 -3.76 -4.30
CA ILE A 31 1.18 -2.66 -3.50
C ILE A 31 2.49 -3.11 -2.84
N THR A 32 2.54 -4.34 -2.32
CA THR A 32 3.76 -4.88 -1.71
C THR A 32 4.89 -4.95 -2.73
N PHE A 33 4.65 -5.54 -3.91
CA PHE A 33 5.65 -5.59 -4.98
C PHE A 33 6.11 -4.19 -5.42
N MET A 34 5.17 -3.28 -5.64
CA MET A 34 5.47 -1.90 -6.02
C MET A 34 6.38 -1.21 -4.98
N LEU A 35 6.08 -1.35 -3.68
CA LEU A 35 6.88 -0.75 -2.61
C LEU A 35 8.28 -1.35 -2.55
N ILE A 36 8.41 -2.68 -2.68
CA ILE A 36 9.71 -3.36 -2.70
C ILE A 36 10.55 -2.87 -3.89
N GLN A 37 9.95 -2.70 -5.08
CA GLN A 37 10.62 -2.16 -6.26
C GLN A 37 11.03 -0.70 -6.11
N MET A 38 10.11 0.17 -5.67
CA MET A 38 10.37 1.60 -5.48
C MET A 38 11.45 1.88 -4.44
N LEU A 39 11.50 1.06 -3.38
CA LEU A 39 12.52 1.13 -2.34
C LEU A 39 13.82 0.41 -2.73
N GLY A 40 13.86 -0.29 -3.87
CA GLY A 40 15.02 -1.04 -4.33
C GLY A 40 15.42 -2.19 -3.40
N LEU A 41 14.43 -2.88 -2.81
CA LEU A 41 14.64 -3.97 -1.85
C LEU A 41 14.81 -5.35 -2.52
N GLU A 42 14.64 -5.47 -3.83
CA GLU A 42 14.71 -6.74 -4.58
C GLU A 42 16.13 -7.26 -4.85
N SER A 43 17.18 -6.44 -4.64
CA SER A 43 18.56 -6.76 -5.06
C SER A 43 19.58 -6.70 -3.93
N VAL A 44 20.56 -7.62 -3.99
CA VAL A 44 21.73 -7.67 -3.10
C VAL A 44 22.76 -6.55 -3.43
N LYS A 45 22.59 -5.82 -4.54
CA LYS A 45 23.50 -4.75 -5.02
C LYS A 45 22.94 -3.33 -4.80
N ARG A 46 23.85 -2.33 -4.89
CA ARG A 46 23.69 -0.88 -4.59
C ARG A 46 22.24 -0.43 -4.48
N ARG A 47 21.84 -0.15 -3.24
CA ARG A 47 20.54 0.42 -2.91
C ARG A 47 20.47 1.85 -3.45
N SER A 48 19.28 2.25 -3.89
CA SER A 48 19.04 3.66 -4.23
C SER A 48 19.14 4.50 -2.95
N ILE A 49 19.43 5.80 -3.09
CA ILE A 49 19.44 6.74 -1.94
C ILE A 49 18.12 6.66 -1.16
N VAL A 50 17.01 6.46 -1.86
CA VAL A 50 15.68 6.28 -1.26
C VAL A 50 15.62 4.99 -0.43
N GLY A 51 16.12 3.87 -0.97
CA GLY A 51 16.19 2.60 -0.26
C GLY A 51 17.08 2.64 0.98
N GLU A 52 18.26 3.26 0.87
CA GLU A 52 19.17 3.43 2.02
C GLU A 52 18.56 4.32 3.11
N THR A 53 17.94 5.43 2.71
CA THR A 53 17.25 6.34 3.64
C THR A 53 16.09 5.63 4.34
N PHE A 54 15.30 4.87 3.58
CA PHE A 54 14.19 4.10 4.13
C PHE A 54 14.67 3.03 5.11
N LEU A 55 15.77 2.32 4.82
CA LEU A 55 16.31 1.32 5.75
C LEU A 55 16.88 1.94 7.02
N ARG A 56 17.50 3.13 6.92
CA ARG A 56 17.89 3.89 8.10
C ARG A 56 16.65 4.27 8.92
N PHE A 57 15.57 4.70 8.28
CA PHE A 57 14.31 4.97 8.98
C PHE A 57 13.70 3.71 9.61
N LEU A 58 13.72 2.58 8.89
CA LEU A 58 13.25 1.28 9.38
C LEU A 58 14.03 0.80 10.60
N SER A 59 15.34 1.09 10.69
CA SER A 59 16.14 0.77 11.88
C SER A 59 15.74 1.54 13.14
N VAL A 60 15.04 2.67 12.99
CA VAL A 60 14.51 3.47 14.09
C VAL A 60 13.04 3.11 14.37
N ASN A 61 12.30 2.66 13.36
CA ASN A 61 10.89 2.31 13.46
C ASN A 61 10.59 1.03 12.67
N GLU A 62 10.49 -0.10 13.37
CA GLU A 62 10.19 -1.41 12.79
C GLU A 62 8.83 -1.44 12.06
N SER A 63 7.90 -0.55 12.43
CA SER A 63 6.59 -0.42 11.77
C SER A 63 6.62 0.46 10.52
N ALA A 64 7.77 1.04 10.13
CA ALA A 64 7.86 1.98 9.01
C ALA A 64 7.32 1.41 7.70
N PHE A 65 7.66 0.15 7.38
CA PHE A 65 7.15 -0.51 6.17
C PHE A 65 5.64 -0.75 6.24
N TYR A 66 5.14 -1.19 7.39
CA TYR A 66 3.71 -1.40 7.60
C TYR A 66 2.90 -0.10 7.48
N ILE A 67 3.42 1.00 8.04
CA ILE A 67 2.79 2.32 7.95
C ILE A 67 2.76 2.80 6.49
N LEU A 68 3.89 2.68 5.77
CA LEU A 68 3.96 3.03 4.36
C LEU A 68 2.98 2.20 3.53
N TYR A 69 2.92 0.90 3.78
CA TYR A 69 1.95 -0.02 3.17
C TYR A 69 0.49 0.42 3.40
N CYS A 70 0.10 0.74 4.64
CA CYS A 70 -1.26 1.22 4.93
C CYS A 70 -1.59 2.51 4.15
N ILE A 71 -0.65 3.46 4.10
CA ILE A 71 -0.85 4.75 3.43
C ILE A 71 -1.00 4.53 1.92
N SER A 72 -0.10 3.76 1.30
CA SER A 72 -0.17 3.42 -0.12
C SER A 72 -1.47 2.70 -0.45
N PHE A 73 -1.91 1.77 0.38
CA PHE A 73 -3.17 1.08 0.19
C PHE A 73 -4.37 2.02 0.20
N LYS A 74 -4.46 2.91 1.20
CA LYS A 74 -5.54 3.91 1.25
C LYS A 74 -5.56 4.81 0.02
N LEU A 75 -4.39 5.31 -0.39
CA LEU A 75 -4.28 6.18 -1.56
C LEU A 75 -4.73 5.47 -2.83
N MET A 76 -4.36 4.19 -2.99
CA MET A 76 -4.78 3.38 -4.12
C MET A 76 -6.29 3.09 -4.10
N ASP A 77 -6.87 2.75 -2.94
CA ASP A 77 -8.33 2.56 -2.79
C ASP A 77 -9.10 3.84 -3.15
N GLN A 78 -8.63 5.00 -2.67
CA GLN A 78 -9.22 6.30 -2.99
C GLN A 78 -9.13 6.62 -4.48
N GLN A 79 -7.97 6.40 -5.11
CA GLN A 79 -7.77 6.61 -6.54
C GLN A 79 -8.65 5.68 -7.38
N TRP A 80 -8.79 4.42 -6.96
CA TRP A 80 -9.63 3.43 -7.63
C TRP A 80 -11.11 3.83 -7.61
N LEU A 81 -11.63 4.23 -6.43
CA LEU A 81 -12.99 4.71 -6.27
C LEU A 81 -13.25 6.00 -7.06
N PHE A 82 -12.31 6.96 -7.03
CA PHE A 82 -12.42 8.21 -7.77
C PHE A 82 -12.53 7.97 -9.29
N LYS A 83 -11.72 7.04 -9.80
CA LYS A 83 -11.70 6.70 -11.23
C LYS A 83 -12.83 5.77 -11.67
N ARG A 84 -13.68 5.31 -10.73
CA ARG A 84 -14.79 4.37 -10.99
C ARG A 84 -14.34 3.14 -11.78
N VAL A 85 -13.16 2.62 -11.43
CA VAL A 85 -12.56 1.50 -12.14
C VAL A 85 -13.25 0.21 -11.70
N SER A 86 -13.78 -0.55 -12.67
CA SER A 86 -14.20 -1.93 -12.43
C SER A 86 -12.98 -2.84 -12.39
N TYR A 87 -13.08 -3.94 -11.66
CA TYR A 87 -12.02 -4.95 -11.66
C TYR A 87 -11.90 -5.70 -13.00
N MET A 88 -12.97 -5.71 -13.79
CA MET A 88 -13.07 -6.25 -15.16
C MET A 88 -12.85 -5.13 -16.17
#